data_AF-A0AAV5Y0H9-F1
#
_entry.id   AF-A0AAV5Y0H9-F1
#
_cell.length_a   1.000
_cell.length_b   1.000
_cell.length_c   1.000
_cell.angle_alpha   90.00
_cell.angle_beta   90.00
_cell.angle_gamma   90.00
#
_symmetry.space_group_name_H-M   'P 1'
#
loop_
_entity.id
_entity.type
_entity.pdbx_description
1 polymer ?
#
loop_
_entity_poly.entity_id
_entity_poly.type
_entity_poly.pdbx_seq_one_letter_code
_entity_poly.pdbx_strand_id
1 'polypeptide(L)'
;MRQTIRVRVNGRAYEEAVAPRLLLLQFLRENLGLTGTHVGCVVGECGACSVILDGSLVKSCLIFAVQADGREVLTIEGLAQNGSLHPVQEAFVSQYGLQCGYCT
;
A
#
# COMPACT_ATOMS: atom_id res chain seq x y z
N MET A 1 16.92 -17.87 1.62
CA MET A 1 15.70 -18.63 1.96
C MET A 1 14.49 -17.72 1.76
N ARG A 2 13.39 -18.23 1.20
CA ARG A 2 12.11 -17.50 1.08
C ARG A 2 11.15 -17.98 2.17
N GLN A 3 10.20 -17.13 2.57
CA GLN A 3 9.15 -17.44 3.54
C GLN A 3 7.80 -17.23 2.87
N THR A 4 6.88 -18.18 3.04
CA THR A 4 5.49 -18.01 2.59
C THR A 4 4.77 -17.12 3.57
N ILE A 5 4.10 -16.09 3.05
CA ILE A 5 3.25 -15.17 3.80
C ILE A 5 1.83 -15.25 3.26
N ARG A 6 0.84 -15.03 4.13
CA ARG A 6 -0.58 -14.91 3.82
C ARG A 6 -1.07 -13.54 4.21
N VAL A 7 -1.38 -12.69 3.25
CA VAL A 7 -1.77 -11.30 3.51
C VAL A 7 -3.08 -10.98 2.79
N ARG A 8 -3.95 -10.21 3.43
CA ARG A 8 -5.14 -9.65 2.77
C ARG A 8 -4.80 -8.25 2.28
N VAL A 9 -4.90 -8.00 0.98
CA VAL A 9 -4.67 -6.67 0.40
C VAL A 9 -5.92 -6.23 -0.34
N ASN A 10 -6.49 -5.08 0.03
CA ASN A 10 -7.73 -4.53 -0.54
C ASN A 10 -8.87 -5.57 -0.52
N GLY A 11 -9.03 -6.29 0.60
CA GLY A 11 -10.04 -7.33 0.76
C GLY A 11 -9.72 -8.67 0.09
N ARG A 12 -8.73 -8.75 -0.81
CA ARG A 12 -8.33 -9.99 -1.50
C ARG A 12 -7.21 -10.70 -0.75
N ALA A 13 -7.31 -12.03 -0.61
CA ALA A 13 -6.26 -12.85 -0.01
C ALA A 13 -5.14 -13.17 -1.02
N TYR A 14 -3.90 -13.08 -0.57
CA TYR A 14 -2.69 -13.44 -1.31
C TYR A 14 -1.85 -14.41 -0.47
N GLU A 15 -1.25 -15.41 -1.11
CA GLU A 15 -0.27 -16.31 -0.52
C GLU A 15 0.98 -16.31 -1.40
N GLU A 16 2.11 -15.81 -0.89
CA GLU A 16 3.32 -15.55 -1.69
C GLU A 16 4.60 -15.95 -0.96
N ALA A 17 5.57 -16.51 -1.68
CA ALA A 17 6.89 -16.80 -1.13
C ALA A 17 7.81 -15.58 -1.31
N VAL A 18 8.18 -14.91 -0.22
CA VAL A 18 8.96 -13.66 -0.24
C VAL A 18 10.34 -13.81 0.38
N ALA A 19 11.28 -12.95 -0.01
CA ALA A 19 12.55 -12.85 0.71
C ALA A 19 12.32 -12.15 2.07
N PRO A 20 12.98 -12.57 3.17
CA PRO A 20 12.78 -11.96 4.49
C PRO A 20 13.04 -10.45 4.55
N ARG A 21 13.92 -9.95 3.67
CA ARG A 21 14.29 -8.53 3.56
C ARG A 21 13.44 -7.73 2.56
N LEU A 22 12.48 -8.35 1.89
CA LEU A 22 11.62 -7.67 0.92
C LEU A 22 10.77 -6.65 1.68
N LEU A 23 10.80 -5.38 1.26
CA LEU A 23 9.95 -4.36 1.87
C LEU A 23 8.49 -4.55 1.46
N LEU A 24 7.55 -4.20 2.33
CA LEU A 24 6.11 -4.23 2.02
C LEU A 24 5.80 -3.33 0.82
N LEU A 25 6.46 -2.18 0.72
CA LEU A 25 6.38 -1.30 -0.46
C LEU A 25 6.70 -2.04 -1.77
N GLN A 26 7.81 -2.79 -1.79
CA GLN A 26 8.25 -3.53 -2.97
C GLN A 26 7.29 -4.68 -3.27
N PHE A 27 6.86 -5.41 -2.25
CA PHE A 27 5.88 -6.48 -2.39
C PHE A 27 4.58 -6.00 -3.05
N LEU A 28 3.99 -4.90 -2.56
CA LEU A 28 2.76 -4.35 -3.13
C LEU A 28 2.94 -3.96 -4.60
N ARG A 29 4.04 -3.28 -4.94
CA ARG A 29 4.27 -2.75 -6.28
C ARG A 29 4.72 -3.80 -7.29
N GLU A 30 5.68 -4.62 -6.92
CA GLU A 30 6.41 -5.52 -7.83
C GLU A 30 5.79 -6.91 -7.86
N ASN A 31 5.34 -7.43 -6.73
CA ASN A 31 4.70 -8.76 -6.67
C ASN A 31 3.21 -8.67 -6.98
N LEU A 32 2.50 -7.67 -6.44
CA LEU A 32 1.05 -7.57 -6.61
C LEU A 32 0.62 -6.59 -7.73
N GLY A 33 1.55 -5.80 -8.28
CA GLY A 33 1.26 -4.83 -9.33
C GLY A 33 0.47 -3.60 -8.86
N LEU A 34 0.34 -3.39 -7.54
CA LEU A 34 -0.37 -2.25 -6.94
C LEU A 34 0.57 -1.04 -6.86
N THR A 35 0.53 -0.22 -7.90
CA THR A 35 1.51 0.85 -8.13
C THR A 35 1.11 2.22 -7.58
N GLY A 36 -0.09 2.35 -7.01
CA GLY A 36 -0.56 3.58 -6.38
C GLY A 36 0.20 3.93 -5.09
N THR A 37 0.77 2.94 -4.41
CA THR A 37 1.72 3.19 -3.31
C THR A 37 3.08 3.59 -3.88
N HIS A 38 3.57 4.79 -3.62
CA HIS A 38 4.74 5.35 -4.32
C HIS A 38 6.10 5.13 -3.62
N VAL A 39 7.18 5.16 -4.41
CA VAL A 39 8.58 5.05 -3.94
C VAL A 39 9.23 6.44 -3.93
N GLY A 40 9.07 7.17 -2.83
CA GLY A 40 9.66 8.51 -2.68
C GLY A 40 11.09 8.48 -2.12
N CYS A 41 11.21 8.43 -0.78
CA CYS A 41 12.52 8.52 -0.10
C CYS A 41 13.11 7.18 0.35
N VAL A 42 12.28 6.15 0.54
CA VAL A 42 12.67 4.81 1.08
C VAL A 42 13.26 4.83 2.50
N VAL A 43 13.40 5.99 3.12
CA VAL A 43 13.95 6.17 4.48
C VAL A 43 12.91 6.65 5.50
N GLY A 44 11.63 6.64 5.13
CA GLY A 44 10.55 6.94 6.07
C GLY A 44 10.26 8.41 6.30
N GLU A 45 10.73 9.32 5.44
CA GLU A 45 10.48 10.76 5.59
C GLU A 45 9.19 11.19 4.86
N CYS A 46 9.14 11.07 3.53
CA CYS A 46 8.12 11.73 2.71
C CYS A 46 6.67 11.24 2.81
N GLY A 47 6.41 10.02 3.32
CA GLY A 47 5.06 9.47 3.43
C GLY A 47 4.40 8.97 2.13
N ALA A 48 5.02 9.13 0.95
CA ALA A 48 4.42 8.70 -0.33
C ALA A 48 4.16 7.17 -0.44
N CYS A 49 4.78 6.37 0.43
CA CYS A 49 4.59 4.92 0.52
C CYS A 49 3.54 4.51 1.57
N SER A 50 2.69 5.44 2.01
CA SER A 50 1.76 5.18 3.10
C SER A 50 0.68 4.18 2.70
N VAL A 51 0.40 3.24 3.60
CA VAL A 51 -0.71 2.28 3.51
C VAL A 51 -1.38 2.17 4.87
N ILE A 52 -2.61 1.67 4.90
CA ILE A 52 -3.26 1.29 6.15
C ILE A 52 -2.98 -0.19 6.42
N LEU A 53 -2.42 -0.51 7.58
CA LEU A 53 -2.09 -1.86 8.01
C LEU A 53 -2.81 -2.13 9.35
N ASP A 54 -3.78 -3.05 9.33
CA ASP A 54 -4.74 -3.29 10.41
C ASP A 54 -5.35 -2.00 10.99
N GLY A 55 -5.84 -1.13 10.10
CA GLY A 55 -6.46 0.15 10.48
C GLY A 55 -5.49 1.27 10.87
N SER A 56 -4.18 1.01 10.95
CA SER A 56 -3.16 2.02 11.28
C SER A 56 -2.40 2.52 10.05
N LEU A 57 -2.21 3.83 9.95
CA LEU A 57 -1.38 4.44 8.90
C LEU A 57 0.11 4.13 9.15
N VAL A 58 0.76 3.51 8.18
CA VAL A 58 2.18 3.13 8.27
C VAL A 58 2.94 3.45 6.99
N LYS A 59 4.25 3.68 7.11
CA LYS A 59 5.16 3.87 5.97
C LYS A 59 5.66 2.50 5.50
N SER A 60 5.13 2.00 4.38
CA SER A 60 5.43 0.63 3.90
C SER A 60 6.91 0.39 3.52
N CYS A 61 7.70 1.45 3.31
CA CYS A 61 9.15 1.33 3.12
C CYS A 61 9.92 0.95 4.40
N LEU A 62 9.30 1.04 5.58
CA LEU A 62 9.91 0.69 6.86
C LEU A 62 9.40 -0.66 7.42
N ILE A 63 8.63 -1.41 6.62
CA ILE A 63 8.04 -2.68 7.02
C ILE A 63 8.50 -3.75 6.04
N PHE A 64 8.92 -4.92 6.52
CA PHE A 64 9.17 -6.08 5.66
C PHE A 64 7.86 -6.78 5.31
N ALA A 65 7.76 -7.35 4.11
CA ALA A 65 6.60 -8.11 3.66
C ALA A 65 6.26 -9.27 4.60
N VAL A 66 7.27 -9.90 5.21
CA VAL A 66 7.08 -10.96 6.21
C VAL A 66 6.38 -10.48 7.49
N GLN A 67 6.44 -9.19 7.81
CA GLN A 67 5.72 -8.61 8.95
C GLN A 67 4.24 -8.33 8.63
N ALA A 68 3.82 -8.48 7.37
CA ALA A 68 2.43 -8.40 6.94
C ALA A 68 1.74 -9.79 6.89
N ASP A 69 2.45 -10.86 7.26
CA ASP A 69 1.87 -12.20 7.35
C ASP A 69 0.72 -12.23 8.37
N GLY A 70 -0.43 -12.75 7.96
CA GLY A 70 -1.68 -12.78 8.72
C GLY A 70 -2.43 -11.46 8.83
N ARG A 71 -1.96 -10.37 8.19
CA ARG A 71 -2.48 -9.01 8.39
C ARG A 71 -3.32 -8.50 7.21
N GLU A 72 -4.01 -7.39 7.43
CA GLU A 72 -4.79 -6.69 6.41
C GLU A 72 -4.13 -5.36 6.00
N VAL A 73 -3.95 -5.19 4.69
CA VAL A 73 -3.40 -3.99 4.05
C VAL A 73 -4.47 -3.35 3.17
N LEU A 74 -4.67 -2.06 3.32
CA LEU A 74 -5.47 -1.24 2.40
C LEU A 74 -4.56 -0.20 1.74
N THR A 75 -4.55 -0.22 0.41
CA THR A 75 -3.85 0.75 -0.46
C THR A 75 -4.86 1.69 -1.12
N ILE A 76 -4.38 2.68 -1.87
CA ILE A 76 -5.24 3.64 -2.58
C ILE A 76 -6.18 2.96 -3.59
N GLU A 77 -5.73 1.88 -4.24
CA GLU A 77 -6.54 1.08 -5.17
C GLU A 77 -7.75 0.42 -4.49
N GLY A 78 -7.71 0.24 -3.17
CA GLY A 78 -8.80 -0.36 -2.40
C GLY A 78 -9.86 0.63 -1.91
N LEU A 79 -9.66 1.94 -2.08
CA LEU A 79 -10.64 2.95 -1.61
C LEU A 79 -11.87 3.05 -2.51
N ALA A 80 -11.66 2.98 -3.83
CA ALA A 80 -12.76 3.05 -4.78
C ALA A 80 -13.56 1.74 -4.77
N GLN A 81 -14.89 1.84 -4.83
CA GLN A 81 -15.78 0.68 -4.84
C GLN A 81 -16.64 0.71 -6.10
N ASN A 82 -16.64 -0.38 -6.87
CA ASN A 82 -17.45 -0.52 -8.09
C ASN A 82 -17.30 0.63 -9.09
N GLY A 83 -16.10 1.22 -9.18
CA GLY A 83 -15.80 2.36 -10.06
C GLY A 83 -16.22 3.72 -9.50
N SER A 84 -16.87 3.77 -8.34
CA SER A 84 -17.16 5.02 -7.63
C SER A 84 -16.01 5.41 -6.71
N LEU A 85 -15.67 6.69 -6.72
CA LEU A 85 -14.67 7.26 -5.83
C LEU A 85 -15.15 7.21 -4.38
N HIS A 86 -14.22 7.00 -3.46
CA HIS A 86 -14.48 7.21 -2.04
C HIS A 86 -14.72 8.71 -1.78
N PRO A 87 -15.59 9.11 -0.81
CA PRO A 87 -15.85 10.53 -0.53
C PRO A 87 -14.58 11.37 -0.28
N VAL A 88 -13.52 10.78 0.28
CA VAL A 88 -12.22 11.44 0.44
C VAL A 88 -11.54 11.69 -0.92
N GLN A 89 -11.61 10.75 -1.85
CA GLN A 89 -11.07 10.93 -3.21
C GLN A 89 -11.85 12.03 -3.97
N GLU A 90 -13.17 12.07 -3.85
CA GLU A 90 -14.01 13.13 -4.43
C GLU A 90 -13.67 14.51 -3.85
N ALA A 91 -13.46 14.59 -2.53
CA ALA A 91 -13.03 15.80 -1.86
C ALA A 91 -11.66 16.28 -2.39
N PHE A 92 -10.69 15.37 -2.54
CA PHE A 92 -9.38 15.71 -3.12
C PHE A 92 -9.49 16.30 -4.52
N VAL A 93 -10.36 15.75 -5.38
CA VAL A 93 -10.58 16.29 -6.73
C VAL A 93 -11.27 17.66 -6.67
N SER A 94 -12.39 17.77 -5.95
CA SER A 94 -13.20 19.00 -5.90
C SER A 94 -12.49 20.18 -5.22
N GLN A 95 -11.55 19.90 -4.32
CA GLN A 95 -10.79 20.91 -3.59
C GLN A 95 -9.39 21.16 -4.18
N TYR A 96 -9.08 20.62 -5.38
CA TYR A 96 -7.76 20.74 -5.99
C TYR A 96 -6.63 20.28 -5.05
N GLY A 97 -6.89 19.23 -4.26
CA GLY A 97 -5.96 18.65 -3.29
C GLY A 97 -4.80 17.88 -3.91
N LEU A 98 -4.76 17.76 -5.24
CA LEU A 98 -3.66 17.19 -6.00
C LEU A 98 -3.15 18.20 -7.05
N GLN A 99 -1.83 18.21 -7.24
CA GLN A 99 -1.16 18.94 -8.33
C GLN A 99 -0.44 17.94 -9.24
N CYS A 100 0.80 17.56 -8.91
CA CYS A 100 1.56 16.57 -9.68
C CYS A 100 1.05 15.13 -9.51
N GLY A 101 0.22 14.88 -8.50
CA GLY A 101 -0.37 13.57 -8.20
C GLY A 101 0.48 12.66 -7.32
N TYR A 102 1.79 12.89 -7.18
CA TYR A 102 2.71 11.91 -6.59
C TYR A 102 2.52 11.64 -5.07
N CYS A 103 2.03 12.61 -4.31
CA CYS A 103 1.80 12.46 -2.86
C CYS A 103 0.32 12.41 -2.49
N THR A 104 -0.55 12.22 -3.49
CA THR A 104 -2.00 12.13 -3.32
C THR A 104 -2.37 10.79 -2.70
#